data_AF-A0A0N0V3L6-F1
#
_entry.id   AF-A0A0N0V3L6-F1
#
_cell.length_a   1.000
_cell.length_b   1.000
_cell.length_c   1.000
_cell.angle_alpha   90.00
_cell.angle_beta   90.00
_cell.angle_gamma   90.00
#
_symmetry.space_group_name_H-M   'P 1'
#
loop_
_entity.id
_entity.type
_entity.pdbx_description
1 polymer ?
#
loop_
_entity_poly.entity_id
_entity_poly.type
_entity_poly.pdbx_seq_one_letter_code
_entity_poly.pdbx_strand_id
1 'polypeptide(L)'
;MASIPPKFDITRPEIERVVAAFYARIREHPGLGPIFAAHISDWGPHEAKVADFWANAILFERSYDGNPLLVHRNAGNVQPGMFETWLALFDRILTQELREDQAAAWSALAHNIGRSLRAGVVEKVKSPDGVPILR
;
A
#
# COMPACT_ATOMS: atom_id res chain seq x y z
N MET A 1 19.66 23.37 -7.29
CA MET A 1 19.17 22.23 -8.10
C MET A 1 17.66 22.24 -8.01
N ALA A 2 16.92 22.21 -9.12
CA ALA A 2 15.47 22.19 -9.07
C ALA A 2 15.02 20.84 -8.48
N SER A 3 14.29 20.88 -7.36
CA SER A 3 13.67 19.67 -6.80
C SER A 3 12.64 19.15 -7.79
N ILE A 4 12.58 17.83 -7.99
CA ILE A 4 11.53 17.21 -8.80
C ILE A 4 10.20 17.54 -8.11
N PRO A 5 9.22 18.16 -8.81
CA PRO A 5 7.93 18.45 -8.21
C PRO A 5 7.22 17.15 -7.83
N PRO A 6 6.38 17.15 -6.78
CA PRO A 6 5.64 15.96 -6.41
C PRO A 6 4.68 15.53 -7.54
N LYS A 7 4.28 14.26 -7.53
CA LYS A 7 3.33 13.73 -8.54
C LYS A 7 1.98 14.46 -8.53
N PHE A 8 1.59 15.01 -7.39
CA PHE A 8 0.41 15.85 -7.18
C PHE A 8 0.61 16.68 -5.90
N ASP A 9 -0.19 17.73 -5.72
CA ASP A 9 -0.10 18.65 -4.59
C ASP A 9 -0.51 17.97 -3.27
N ILE A 10 0.45 17.47 -2.51
CA ILE A 10 0.25 16.92 -1.17
C ILE A 10 1.50 17.13 -0.34
N THR A 11 1.34 17.18 0.98
CA THR A 11 2.41 17.38 1.94
C THR A 11 2.70 16.13 2.76
N ARG A 12 3.90 16.04 3.33
CA ARG A 12 4.30 14.96 4.24
C ARG A 12 3.34 14.78 5.43
N PRO A 13 2.88 15.85 6.14
CA PRO A 13 1.90 15.69 7.21
C PRO A 13 0.52 15.18 6.75
N GLU A 14 0.07 15.51 5.54
CA GLU A 14 -1.15 14.92 4.97
C GLU A 14 -0.98 13.42 4.70
N ILE A 15 0.20 13.01 4.21
CA ILE A 15 0.52 11.60 4.01
C ILE A 15 0.48 10.83 5.34
N GLU A 16 1.15 11.35 6.37
CA GLU A 16 1.19 10.75 7.70
C GLU A 16 -0.21 10.64 8.32
N ARG A 17 -1.05 11.68 8.17
CA ARG A 17 -2.44 11.67 8.64
C ARG A 17 -3.26 10.58 7.98
N VAL A 18 -3.19 10.47 6.64
CA VAL A 18 -3.89 9.42 5.88
C VAL A 18 -3.43 8.03 6.30
N VAL A 19 -2.12 7.82 6.46
CA VAL A 19 -1.57 6.53 6.89
C VAL A 19 -2.04 6.16 8.29
N ALA A 20 -1.98 7.09 9.25
CA ALA A 20 -2.48 6.86 10.60
C ALA A 20 -3.98 6.52 10.62
N ALA A 21 -4.81 7.28 9.90
CA ALA A 21 -6.25 7.02 9.79
C ALA A 21 -6.55 5.67 9.13
N PHE A 22 -5.79 5.30 8.10
CA PHE A 22 -5.92 4.02 7.43
C PHE A 22 -5.60 2.84 8.35
N TYR A 23 -4.47 2.90 9.07
CA TYR A 23 -4.08 1.80 9.95
C TYR A 23 -4.96 1.71 11.20
N ALA A 24 -5.48 2.83 11.72
CA ALA A 24 -6.52 2.80 12.73
C ALA A 24 -7.73 1.96 12.27
N ARG A 25 -8.20 2.15 11.03
CA ARG A 25 -9.31 1.36 10.49
C ARG A 25 -8.93 -0.08 10.16
N ILE A 26 -7.71 -0.34 9.71
CA ILE A 26 -7.22 -1.71 9.45
C ILE A 26 -7.27 -2.55 10.73
N ARG A 27 -6.83 -2.01 11.87
CA ARG A 27 -6.83 -2.74 13.16
C ARG A 27 -8.22 -3.22 13.57
N GLU A 28 -9.25 -2.48 13.21
CA GLU A 28 -10.66 -2.80 13.52
C GLU A 28 -11.34 -3.64 12.43
N HIS A 29 -10.74 -3.78 11.25
CA HIS A 29 -11.37 -4.43 10.12
C HIS A 29 -11.41 -5.96 10.30
N PRO A 30 -12.58 -6.62 10.25
CA PRO A 30 -12.69 -8.05 10.59
C PRO A 30 -11.92 -8.99 9.65
N GLY A 31 -11.83 -8.65 8.36
CA GLY A 31 -11.04 -9.41 7.38
C GLY A 31 -9.54 -9.06 7.35
N LEU A 32 -9.19 -7.78 7.19
CA LEU A 32 -7.81 -7.32 7.05
C LEU A 32 -7.05 -7.28 8.39
N GLY A 33 -7.68 -6.90 9.48
CA GLY A 33 -7.05 -6.72 10.80
C GLY A 33 -6.25 -7.94 11.24
N PRO A 34 -6.82 -9.16 11.25
CA PRO A 34 -6.08 -10.38 11.59
C PRO A 34 -4.88 -10.68 10.69
N ILE A 35 -4.95 -10.33 9.39
CA ILE A 35 -3.83 -10.52 8.45
C ILE A 35 -2.68 -9.59 8.80
N PHE A 36 -2.97 -8.30 9.04
CA PHE A 36 -1.95 -7.33 9.43
C PHE A 36 -1.38 -7.62 10.82
N ALA A 37 -2.22 -7.97 11.80
CA ALA A 37 -1.79 -8.30 13.17
C ALA A 37 -0.90 -9.55 13.24
N ALA A 38 -0.99 -10.46 12.27
CA ALA A 38 -0.07 -11.60 12.18
C ALA A 38 1.36 -11.21 11.78
N HIS A 39 1.55 -10.04 11.16
CA HIS A 39 2.84 -9.57 10.64
C HIS A 39 3.36 -8.31 11.33
N ILE A 40 2.52 -7.61 12.10
CA ILE A 40 2.84 -6.33 12.73
C ILE A 40 2.61 -6.45 14.23
N SER A 41 3.71 -6.50 14.97
CA SER A 41 3.72 -6.41 16.42
C SER A 41 3.88 -4.98 16.92
N ASP A 42 4.66 -4.16 16.21
CA ASP A 42 4.87 -2.74 16.52
C ASP A 42 4.33 -1.85 15.40
N TRP A 43 3.23 -1.15 15.70
CA TRP A 43 2.48 -0.40 14.72
C TRP A 43 3.09 0.97 14.41
N GLY A 44 3.72 1.63 15.39
CA GLY A 44 4.28 2.97 15.20
C GLY A 44 5.36 3.00 14.11
N PRO A 45 6.41 2.17 14.21
CA PRO A 45 7.43 2.05 13.17
C PRO A 45 6.89 1.53 11.85
N HIS A 46 5.87 0.66 11.87
CA HIS A 46 5.23 0.19 10.64
C HIS A 46 4.55 1.33 9.88
N GLU A 47 3.74 2.14 10.58
CA GLU A 47 3.06 3.30 9.99
C GLU A 47 4.05 4.33 9.48
N ALA A 48 5.11 4.64 10.24
CA ALA A 48 6.18 5.54 9.80
C ALA A 48 6.83 5.04 8.49
N LYS A 49 7.15 3.74 8.41
CA LYS A 49 7.71 3.13 7.20
C LYS A 49 6.78 3.21 5.99
N VAL A 50 5.46 3.11 6.21
CA VAL A 50 4.46 3.22 5.14
C VAL A 50 4.28 4.68 4.72
N ALA A 51 4.37 5.63 5.64
CA ALA A 51 4.42 7.04 5.32
C ALA A 51 5.67 7.38 4.47
N ASP A 52 6.84 6.82 4.82
CA ASP A 52 8.06 6.96 4.02
C ASP A 52 7.90 6.36 2.62
N PHE A 53 7.25 5.20 2.50
CA PHE A 53 6.95 4.59 1.20
C PHE A 53 6.14 5.56 0.31
N TRP A 54 5.08 6.15 0.84
CA TRP A 54 4.23 7.08 0.10
C TRP A 54 4.92 8.41 -0.20
N ALA A 55 5.64 8.98 0.78
CA ALA A 55 6.41 10.19 0.57
C ALA A 55 7.51 9.98 -0.49
N ASN A 56 8.16 8.82 -0.50
CA ASN A 56 9.10 8.47 -1.57
C ASN A 56 8.40 8.32 -2.94
N ALA A 57 7.22 7.70 -2.97
CA ALA A 57 6.48 7.48 -4.22
C ALA A 57 5.88 8.75 -4.82
N ILE A 58 5.48 9.72 -3.98
CA ILE A 58 4.74 10.93 -4.39
C ILE A 58 5.64 12.16 -4.39
N LEU A 59 6.42 12.36 -3.32
CA LEU A 59 7.25 13.55 -3.07
C LEU A 59 8.72 13.36 -3.48
N PHE A 60 9.11 12.13 -3.82
CA PHE A 60 10.49 11.78 -4.19
C PHE A 60 11.53 12.03 -3.08
N GLU A 61 11.12 11.94 -1.80
CA GLU A 61 11.97 12.21 -0.63
C GLU A 61 13.13 11.23 -0.42
N ARG A 62 13.19 10.10 -1.16
CA ARG A 62 14.21 9.04 -1.00
C ARG A 62 14.30 8.49 0.43
N SER A 63 13.19 8.49 1.15
CA SER A 63 13.06 8.06 2.54
C SER A 63 12.72 6.58 2.72
N TYR A 64 12.52 5.83 1.62
CA TYR A 64 12.14 4.42 1.65
C TYR A 64 13.05 3.56 0.77
N ASP A 65 13.58 2.49 1.36
CA ASP A 65 14.53 1.55 0.75
C ASP A 65 13.99 0.11 0.64
N GLY A 66 12.73 -0.11 1.02
CA GLY A 66 12.11 -1.43 1.03
C GLY A 66 11.67 -1.92 -0.35
N ASN A 67 11.28 -3.20 -0.41
CA ASN A 67 10.67 -3.82 -1.59
C ASN A 67 9.25 -4.31 -1.26
N PRO A 68 8.21 -3.52 -1.58
CA PRO A 68 6.83 -3.88 -1.25
C PRO A 68 6.42 -5.22 -1.85
N LEU A 69 6.81 -5.52 -3.10
CA LEU A 69 6.45 -6.78 -3.74
C LEU A 69 7.01 -7.99 -2.98
N LEU A 70 8.27 -7.93 -2.58
CA LEU A 70 8.91 -9.01 -1.83
C LEU A 70 8.22 -9.23 -0.47
N VAL A 71 7.87 -8.16 0.23
CA VAL A 71 7.15 -8.23 1.51
C VAL A 71 5.81 -8.93 1.33
N HIS A 72 4.99 -8.53 0.35
CA HIS A 72 3.67 -9.13 0.13
C HIS A 72 3.77 -10.58 -0.36
N ARG A 73 4.78 -10.92 -1.17
CA ARG A 73 5.06 -12.31 -1.56
C ARG A 73 5.46 -13.19 -0.38
N ASN A 74 6.20 -12.65 0.59
CA ASN A 74 6.74 -13.41 1.72
C ASN A 74 5.78 -13.49 2.92
N ALA A 75 4.75 -12.65 2.98
CA ALA A 75 3.74 -12.68 4.03
C ALA A 75 2.97 -14.03 4.12
N GLY A 76 2.91 -14.81 3.04
CA GLY A 76 2.39 -16.18 3.03
C GLY A 76 0.87 -16.34 3.17
N ASN A 77 0.18 -15.38 3.77
CA ASN A 77 -1.27 -15.35 3.96
C ASN A 77 -1.97 -14.18 3.23
N VAL A 78 -1.22 -13.37 2.46
CA VAL A 78 -1.79 -12.31 1.61
C VAL A 78 -2.35 -12.95 0.33
N GLN A 79 -3.65 -12.81 0.12
CA GLN A 79 -4.36 -13.38 -1.02
C GLN A 79 -4.75 -12.30 -2.05
N PRO A 80 -4.82 -12.64 -3.35
CA PRO A 80 -5.16 -11.67 -4.40
C PRO A 80 -6.47 -10.92 -4.20
N GLY A 81 -7.48 -11.54 -3.58
CA GLY A 81 -8.78 -10.91 -3.28
C GLY A 81 -8.71 -9.88 -2.15
N MET A 82 -7.69 -9.92 -1.29
CA MET A 82 -7.56 -8.96 -0.19
C MET A 82 -7.17 -7.55 -0.68
N PHE A 83 -6.57 -7.44 -1.87
CA PHE A 83 -6.20 -6.16 -2.46
C PHE A 83 -7.42 -5.29 -2.77
N GLU A 84 -8.53 -5.89 -3.22
CA GLU A 84 -9.76 -5.15 -3.52
C GLU A 84 -10.36 -4.54 -2.24
N THR A 85 -10.44 -5.32 -1.17
CA THR A 85 -10.90 -4.84 0.15
C THR A 85 -9.97 -3.76 0.71
N TRP A 86 -8.65 -3.94 0.58
CA TRP A 86 -7.65 -2.97 1.02
C TRP A 86 -7.80 -1.65 0.27
N LEU A 87 -7.91 -1.70 -1.06
CA LEU A 87 -8.05 -0.51 -1.92
C LEU A 87 -9.36 0.23 -1.64
N ALA A 88 -10.47 -0.49 -1.51
CA ALA A 88 -11.76 0.11 -1.19
C ALA A 88 -11.75 0.82 0.18
N LEU A 89 -11.08 0.24 1.18
CA LEU A 89 -10.89 0.90 2.46
C LEU A 89 -9.99 2.14 2.33
N PHE A 90 -8.88 2.03 1.60
CA PHE A 90 -7.95 3.14 1.40
C PHE A 90 -8.61 4.31 0.68
N ASP A 91 -9.38 4.06 -0.39
CA ASP A 91 -10.16 5.07 -1.11
C ASP A 91 -11.10 5.83 -0.18
N ARG A 92 -11.80 5.10 0.71
CA ARG A 92 -12.67 5.74 1.71
C ARG A 92 -11.88 6.69 2.62
N ILE A 93 -10.71 6.27 3.12
CA ILE A 93 -9.88 7.12 3.98
C ILE A 93 -9.38 8.34 3.22
N LEU A 94 -8.94 8.18 1.96
CA LEU A 94 -8.50 9.30 1.13
C LEU A 94 -9.60 10.36 0.98
N THR A 95 -10.84 9.94 0.69
CA THR A 95 -11.97 10.89 0.56
C THR A 95 -12.38 11.54 1.87
N GLN A 96 -12.05 10.94 3.02
CA GLN A 96 -12.33 11.51 4.35
C GLN A 96 -11.26 12.52 4.79
N GLU A 97 -10.01 12.28 4.42
CA GLU A 97 -8.85 13.00 4.96
C GLU A 97 -8.30 14.09 4.03
N LEU A 98 -8.66 14.08 2.74
CA LEU A 98 -8.07 14.94 1.72
C LEU A 98 -9.11 15.67 0.88
N ARG A 99 -8.65 16.68 0.14
CA ARG A 99 -9.45 17.30 -0.92
C ARG A 99 -9.69 16.31 -2.07
N GLU A 100 -10.75 16.54 -2.84
CA GLU A 100 -11.18 15.64 -3.91
C GLU A 100 -10.07 15.36 -4.95
N ASP A 101 -9.34 16.39 -5.36
CA ASP A 101 -8.24 16.29 -6.33
C ASP A 101 -7.07 15.44 -5.81
N GLN A 102 -6.70 15.65 -4.54
CA GLN A 102 -5.65 14.89 -3.86
C GLN A 102 -6.05 13.42 -3.68
N ALA A 103 -7.29 13.18 -3.22
CA ALA A 103 -7.82 11.84 -3.00
C ALA A 103 -7.88 11.04 -4.31
N ALA A 104 -8.37 11.65 -5.39
CA ALA A 104 -8.44 11.02 -6.70
C ALA A 104 -7.06 10.67 -7.25
N ALA A 105 -6.08 11.59 -7.14
CA ALA A 105 -4.72 11.36 -7.61
C ALA A 105 -4.01 10.25 -6.85
N TRP A 106 -4.15 10.22 -5.52
CA TRP A 106 -3.54 9.17 -4.70
C TRP A 106 -4.24 7.83 -4.90
N SER A 107 -5.57 7.79 -4.99
CA SER A 107 -6.33 6.58 -5.30
C SER A 107 -5.84 5.96 -6.62
N ALA A 108 -5.73 6.76 -7.70
CA ALA A 108 -5.23 6.28 -8.98
C ALA A 108 -3.83 5.66 -8.87
N LEU A 109 -2.92 6.29 -8.13
CA LEU A 109 -1.57 5.76 -7.88
C LEU A 109 -1.62 4.44 -7.07
N ALA A 110 -2.42 4.40 -6.01
CA ALA A 110 -2.55 3.22 -5.15
C ALA A 110 -3.12 2.02 -5.91
N HIS A 111 -4.12 2.24 -6.76
CA HIS A 111 -4.69 1.20 -7.62
C HIS A 111 -3.67 0.71 -8.66
N ASN A 112 -2.86 1.59 -9.25
CA ASN A 112 -1.79 1.20 -10.17
C ASN A 112 -0.75 0.29 -9.49
N ILE A 113 -0.30 0.68 -8.30
CA ILE A 113 0.65 -0.11 -7.50
C ILE A 113 0.00 -1.44 -7.06
N GLY A 114 -1.24 -1.39 -6.57
CA GLY A 114 -2.00 -2.55 -6.10
C GLY A 114 -2.19 -3.61 -7.19
N ARG A 115 -2.48 -3.21 -8.45
CA ARG A 115 -2.56 -4.14 -9.58
C ARG A 115 -1.22 -4.88 -9.81
N SER A 116 -0.10 -4.15 -9.76
CA SER A 116 1.24 -4.74 -9.92
C SER A 116 1.59 -5.70 -8.78
N LEU A 117 1.29 -5.34 -7.53
CA LEU A 117 1.53 -6.20 -6.36
C LEU A 117 0.67 -7.46 -6.42
N ARG A 118 -0.62 -7.32 -6.73
CA ARG A 118 -1.56 -8.45 -6.89
C ARG A 118 -1.07 -9.43 -7.96
N ALA A 119 -0.67 -8.93 -9.14
CA ALA A 119 -0.13 -9.76 -10.21
C ALA A 119 1.11 -10.53 -9.74
N GLY A 120 2.02 -9.85 -9.05
CA GLY A 120 3.22 -10.48 -8.52
C GLY A 120 2.95 -11.54 -7.44
N VAL A 121 1.93 -11.38 -6.59
CA VAL A 121 1.52 -12.41 -5.61
C VAL A 121 0.90 -13.63 -6.31
N VAL A 122 0.03 -13.42 -7.31
CA VAL A 122 -0.58 -14.51 -8.09
C VAL A 122 0.46 -15.39 -8.79
N GLU A 123 1.51 -14.80 -9.35
CA GLU A 123 2.59 -15.53 -10.01
C GLU A 123 3.26 -16.56 -9.09
N LYS A 124 3.49 -16.21 -7.80
CA LYS A 124 4.05 -17.13 -6.80
C LYS A 124 3.11 -18.29 -6.48
N VAL A 125 1.81 -18.02 -6.35
CA VAL A 125 0.79 -19.06 -6.07
C VAL A 125 0.74 -20.11 -7.18
N LYS A 126 1.02 -19.73 -8.42
CA LYS A 126 1.05 -20.66 -9.57
C LYS A 126 2.31 -21.53 -9.65
N SER A 127 3.34 -21.27 -8.84
CA SER A 127 4.63 -21.98 -8.92
C SER A 127 4.98 -22.74 -7.64
N PRO A 128 4.55 -24.01 -7.49
CA PRO A 128 5.19 -24.96 -6.58
C PRO A 128 6.23 -25.87 -7.28
N ASP A 129 6.02 -26.24 -8.56
CA ASP A 129 6.87 -27.22 -9.31
C ASP A 129 7.27 -26.79 -10.74
N GLY A 130 7.09 -25.52 -11.11
CA GLY A 130 7.86 -24.87 -12.18
C GLY A 130 7.87 -25.48 -13.61
N VAL A 131 6.84 -26.18 -14.08
CA VAL A 131 6.70 -26.49 -15.53
C VAL A 131 5.48 -25.76 -16.12
N PRO A 132 5.66 -24.79 -17.04
CA PRO A 132 4.55 -24.12 -17.71
C PRO A 132 3.93 -25.03 -18.77
N ILE A 133 2.62 -25.24 -18.73
CA ILE A 133 1.86 -25.79 -19.86
C ILE A 133 1.43 -24.61 -20.74
N LEU A 134 2.06 -24.51 -21.91
CA LEU A 134 1.57 -23.66 -23.00
C LEU A 134 0.47 -24.43 -23.74
N ARG A 135 -0.75 -23.91 -23.71
CA ARG A 135 -1.81 -24.22 -24.67
C ARG A 135 -2.39 -22.93 -25.21
#